data_AF-G3ASJ3-F1
#
_entry.id   AF-G3ASJ3-F1
#
_cell.length_a   1.000
_cell.length_b   1.000
_cell.length_c   1.000
_cell.angle_alpha   90.00
_cell.angle_beta   90.00
_cell.angle_gamma   90.00
#
_symmetry.space_group_name_H-M   'P 1'
#
loop_
_entity.id
_entity.type
_entity.pdbx_description
1 polymer ?
#
loop_
_entity_poly.entity_id
_entity_poly.type
_entity_poly.pdbx_seq_one_letter_code
_entity_poly.pdbx_strand_id
1 'polypeptide(L)'
;MTNEGMWVIGYGSLIFKPPPHVQFKVTGYIKGFIRRFWQSSSDHRGTPQSPGRVVTLVSLSDLQTHTRFHNDLHMYELKGHAYEAECVSSGESDLDSIADISKKISDLSQDDLRVWGVAYYIGSEHVAEVKEYLDIREQDGYSTHKVPFHILNVEGGDKDKDIIDTIPKDPLTGDLFIESMIYIGTIENESFIGPESIEKTAKVIKTSHGPSGPNKEYLINLTEAVRHLDPKLRSHDYYLEDLVKLVN
;
A
#
# COMPACT_ATOMS: atom_id res chain seq x y z
N MET A 1 32.79 -7.03 -2.98
CA MET A 1 31.41 -7.06 -2.50
C MET A 1 30.56 -6.92 -3.74
N THR A 2 29.70 -7.88 -4.06
CA THR A 2 28.85 -7.78 -5.25
C THR A 2 27.99 -6.52 -5.10
N ASN A 3 28.12 -5.61 -6.06
CA ASN A 3 27.43 -4.33 -6.07
C ASN A 3 25.99 -4.60 -6.54
N GLU A 4 25.21 -5.29 -5.72
CA GLU A 4 23.83 -5.67 -6.03
C GLU A 4 22.91 -4.49 -5.77
N GLY A 5 22.07 -4.17 -6.77
CA GLY A 5 21.02 -3.17 -6.63
C GLY A 5 19.98 -3.58 -5.58
N MET A 6 19.05 -2.67 -5.30
CA MET A 6 18.03 -2.86 -4.27
C MET A 6 16.64 -2.66 -4.85
N TRP A 7 15.69 -3.49 -4.41
CA TRP A 7 14.28 -3.23 -4.64
C TRP A 7 13.64 -2.53 -3.42
N VAL A 8 12.78 -1.55 -3.69
CA VAL A 8 12.01 -0.82 -2.67
C VAL A 8 10.53 -0.91 -3.00
N ILE A 9 9.74 -1.39 -2.05
CA ILE A 9 8.30 -1.55 -2.18
C ILE A 9 7.58 -0.30 -1.68
N GLY A 10 6.70 0.24 -2.52
CA GLY A 10 5.80 1.35 -2.20
C GLY A 10 4.35 0.90 -2.15
N TYR A 11 3.68 1.21 -1.03
CA TYR A 11 2.23 1.01 -0.85
C TYR A 11 1.49 2.32 -0.49
N GLY A 12 2.22 3.40 -0.23
CA GLY A 12 1.65 4.71 0.09
C GLY A 12 2.06 5.75 -0.96
N SER A 13 2.54 6.89 -0.49
CA SER A 13 2.97 7.98 -1.37
C SER A 13 3.99 7.58 -2.43
N LEU A 14 4.84 6.56 -2.18
CA LEU A 14 5.80 6.05 -3.15
C LEU A 14 5.15 5.59 -4.46
N ILE A 15 3.87 5.19 -4.45
CA ILE A 15 3.14 4.81 -5.67
C ILE A 15 3.05 5.98 -6.68
N PHE A 16 2.82 7.21 -6.18
CA PHE A 16 2.64 8.41 -7.03
C PHE A 16 3.76 9.45 -6.87
N LYS A 17 4.70 9.23 -5.94
CA LYS A 17 5.90 10.05 -5.69
C LYS A 17 7.10 9.10 -5.52
N PRO A 18 7.66 8.57 -6.62
CA PRO A 18 8.75 7.59 -6.58
C PRO A 18 10.00 8.14 -5.89
N PRO A 19 10.91 7.27 -5.43
CA PRO A 19 12.23 7.69 -4.97
C PRO A 19 13.08 8.22 -6.14
N PRO A 20 14.19 8.94 -5.88
CA PRO A 20 15.16 9.29 -6.91
C PRO A 20 15.88 8.05 -7.46
N HIS A 21 16.55 8.20 -8.60
CA HIS A 21 17.43 7.18 -9.21
C HIS A 21 16.76 5.83 -9.53
N VAL A 22 15.44 5.82 -9.74
CA VAL A 22 14.71 4.65 -10.21
C VAL A 22 15.21 4.24 -11.59
N GLN A 23 15.72 3.01 -11.68
CA GLN A 23 16.15 2.42 -12.95
C GLN A 23 15.05 1.56 -13.57
N PHE A 24 14.27 0.87 -12.73
CA PHE A 24 13.17 0.03 -13.20
C PHE A 24 12.01 -0.03 -12.19
N LYS A 25 10.82 -0.40 -12.66
CA LYS A 25 9.59 -0.46 -11.87
C LYS A 25 8.77 -1.68 -12.28
N VAL A 26 8.18 -2.34 -11.30
CA VAL A 26 7.14 -3.37 -11.51
C VAL A 26 5.94 -3.10 -10.62
N THR A 27 4.75 -3.55 -11.02
CA THR A 27 3.52 -3.44 -10.23
C THR A 27 3.02 -4.81 -9.81
N GLY A 28 2.33 -4.87 -8.68
CA GLY A 28 1.97 -6.13 -8.07
C GLY A 28 1.32 -5.92 -6.71
N TYR A 29 1.44 -6.91 -5.83
CA TYR A 29 0.82 -6.86 -4.51
C TYR A 29 1.63 -7.63 -3.47
N ILE A 30 1.42 -7.26 -2.21
CA ILE A 30 1.84 -8.06 -1.05
C ILE A 30 0.63 -8.80 -0.49
N LYS A 31 0.87 -9.98 0.09
CA LYS A 31 -0.16 -10.81 0.73
C LYS A 31 -0.10 -10.73 2.25
N GLY A 32 -1.22 -10.98 2.92
CA GLY A 32 -1.29 -11.05 4.38
C GLY A 32 -1.18 -9.70 5.09
N PHE A 33 -1.44 -8.61 4.40
CA PHE A 33 -1.48 -7.27 4.98
C PHE A 33 -2.80 -6.59 4.63
N ILE A 34 -3.22 -5.67 5.49
CA ILE A 34 -4.20 -4.64 5.14
C ILE A 34 -3.52 -3.27 5.11
N ARG A 35 -4.02 -2.39 4.26
CA ARG A 35 -3.67 -0.97 4.25
C ARG A 35 -4.73 -0.19 5.02
N ARG A 36 -4.31 0.65 5.97
CA ARG A 36 -5.22 1.53 6.72
C ARG A 36 -4.60 2.89 6.95
N PHE A 37 -5.42 3.94 6.96
CA PHE A 37 -5.05 5.30 7.37
C PHE A 37 -4.91 5.41 8.90
N TRP A 38 -4.15 4.48 9.49
CA TRP A 38 -3.99 4.33 10.94
C TRP A 38 -2.63 4.83 11.44
N GLN A 39 -1.89 5.55 10.61
CA GLN A 39 -0.71 6.27 11.02
C GLN A 39 -1.02 7.76 11.12
N SER A 40 -0.73 8.37 12.27
CA SER A 40 -0.79 9.82 12.42
C SER A 40 0.35 10.48 11.65
N SER A 41 0.10 11.64 11.03
CA SER A 41 1.14 12.43 10.35
C SER A 41 1.16 13.83 10.93
N SER A 42 2.27 14.20 11.55
CA SER A 42 2.43 15.48 12.25
C SER A 42 3.28 16.50 11.47
N ASP A 43 3.98 16.03 10.44
CA ASP A 43 5.04 16.75 9.71
C ASP A 43 4.76 16.93 8.21
N HIS A 44 3.85 16.15 7.64
CA HIS A 44 3.54 16.15 6.21
C HIS A 44 2.09 16.52 5.92
N ARG A 45 1.13 15.72 6.41
CA ARG A 45 -0.30 15.85 6.08
C ARG A 45 -1.14 16.41 7.23
N GLY A 46 -0.47 16.81 8.31
CA GLY A 46 -1.05 17.54 9.41
C GLY A 46 -0.01 18.42 10.08
N THR A 47 -0.27 18.75 11.34
CA THR A 47 0.63 19.50 12.22
C THR A 47 0.71 18.78 13.57
N PRO A 48 1.68 19.09 14.44
CA PRO A 48 1.71 18.50 15.79
C PRO A 48 0.43 18.74 16.60
N GLN A 49 -0.24 19.88 16.41
CA GLN A 49 -1.50 20.22 17.10
C GLN A 49 -2.74 19.63 16.44
N SER A 50 -2.66 19.29 15.15
CA SER A 50 -3.76 18.72 14.36
C SER A 50 -3.20 17.72 13.37
N PRO A 51 -2.81 16.52 13.85
CA PRO A 51 -2.18 15.52 13.01
C PRO A 51 -3.15 14.98 11.97
N GLY A 52 -2.62 14.71 10.79
CA GLY A 52 -3.32 14.04 9.71
C GLY A 52 -3.41 12.53 9.94
N ARG A 53 -3.80 11.84 8.88
CA ARG A 53 -3.76 10.39 8.72
C ARG A 53 -3.04 10.06 7.43
N VAL A 54 -2.11 9.12 7.49
CA VAL A 54 -1.44 8.51 6.35
C VAL A 54 -1.51 7.00 6.48
N VAL A 55 -1.18 6.28 5.41
CA VAL A 55 -1.32 4.82 5.38
C VAL A 55 -0.17 4.12 6.08
N THR A 56 -0.50 3.05 6.78
CA THR A 56 0.45 2.01 7.19
C THR A 56 -0.10 0.65 6.79
N LEU A 57 0.69 -0.40 7.03
CA LEU A 57 0.31 -1.79 6.86
C LEU A 57 0.15 -2.46 8.21
N VAL A 58 -0.89 -3.28 8.35
CA VAL A 58 -1.06 -4.17 9.51
C VAL A 58 -1.02 -5.60 8.99
N SER A 59 -0.16 -6.43 9.56
CA SER A 59 -0.01 -7.82 9.14
C SER A 59 -1.16 -8.69 9.66
N LEU A 60 -1.47 -9.79 8.98
CA LEU A 60 -2.42 -10.78 9.46
C LEU A 60 -2.03 -11.33 10.83
N SER A 61 -0.73 -11.50 11.09
CA SER A 61 -0.23 -11.96 12.39
C SER A 61 -0.57 -10.95 13.48
N ASP A 62 -0.38 -9.66 13.24
CA ASP A 62 -0.75 -8.60 14.18
C ASP A 62 -2.26 -8.59 14.45
N LEU A 63 -3.06 -8.70 13.38
CA LEU A 63 -4.52 -8.78 13.46
C LEU A 63 -4.97 -9.97 14.32
N GLN A 64 -4.36 -11.15 14.13
CA GLN A 64 -4.74 -12.38 14.84
C GLN A 64 -4.27 -12.43 16.29
N THR A 65 -3.15 -11.79 16.61
CA THR A 65 -2.50 -11.93 17.93
C THR A 65 -2.82 -10.79 18.89
N HIS A 66 -3.20 -9.61 18.39
CA HIS A 66 -3.44 -8.45 19.23
C HIS A 66 -4.93 -8.23 19.49
N THR A 67 -5.29 -8.25 20.77
CA THR A 67 -6.68 -8.10 21.24
C THR A 67 -7.34 -6.80 20.79
N ARG A 68 -6.56 -5.75 20.46
CA ARG A 68 -7.09 -4.45 20.01
C ARG A 68 -7.81 -4.51 18.67
N PHE A 69 -7.52 -5.48 17.79
CA PHE A 69 -8.17 -5.56 16.49
C PHE A 69 -9.52 -6.27 16.52
N HIS A 70 -9.93 -6.79 17.69
CA HIS A 70 -11.20 -7.48 17.95
C HIS A 70 -11.43 -8.68 16.99
N ASN A 71 -12.44 -9.52 17.25
CA ASN A 71 -12.57 -10.79 16.52
C ASN A 71 -12.81 -10.64 15.01
N ASP A 72 -13.32 -9.48 14.59
CA ASP A 72 -13.78 -9.24 13.23
C ASP A 72 -13.00 -8.09 12.59
N LEU A 73 -12.58 -8.30 11.34
CA LEU A 73 -12.02 -7.27 10.47
C LEU A 73 -13.10 -6.83 9.48
N HIS A 74 -13.35 -5.53 9.48
CA HIS A 74 -14.13 -4.86 8.44
C HIS A 74 -13.34 -4.88 7.12
N MET A 75 -13.75 -5.78 6.24
CA MET A 75 -13.28 -5.90 4.87
C MET A 75 -14.21 -5.10 3.97
N TYR A 76 -13.63 -4.38 3.01
CA TYR A 76 -14.41 -3.59 2.05
C TYR A 76 -14.44 -4.39 0.75
N GLU A 77 -15.62 -4.78 0.30
CA GLU A 77 -15.83 -5.60 -0.89
C GLU A 77 -17.03 -5.06 -1.70
N LEU A 78 -17.11 -5.34 -3.01
CA LEU A 78 -18.32 -5.02 -3.80
C LEU A 78 -19.49 -5.95 -3.42
N LYS A 79 -20.70 -5.40 -3.27
CA LYS A 79 -21.92 -6.21 -3.07
C LYS A 79 -22.28 -6.92 -4.36
N GLY A 80 -22.36 -8.25 -4.28
CA GLY A 80 -22.89 -9.09 -5.36
C GLY A 80 -21.80 -10.00 -5.93
N HIS A 81 -21.96 -11.30 -5.70
CA HIS A 81 -21.12 -12.32 -6.28
C HIS A 81 -21.23 -12.34 -7.81
N ALA A 82 -20.27 -11.75 -8.51
CA ALA A 82 -19.83 -12.22 -9.82
C ALA A 82 -18.38 -11.77 -10.01
N TYR A 83 -17.49 -12.77 -10.04
CA TYR A 83 -16.13 -12.75 -10.56
C TYR A 83 -15.53 -11.38 -10.97
N GLU A 84 -14.32 -11.09 -10.46
CA GLU A 84 -13.42 -10.01 -10.91
C GLU A 84 -13.26 -9.89 -12.45
N ALA A 85 -13.72 -10.88 -13.22
CA ALA A 85 -13.69 -10.92 -14.68
C ALA A 85 -14.75 -10.04 -15.40
N GLU A 86 -15.88 -9.69 -14.78
CA GLU A 86 -17.01 -9.05 -15.49
C GLU A 86 -17.10 -7.52 -15.33
N CYS A 87 -16.49 -6.95 -14.27
CA CYS A 87 -16.45 -5.49 -14.04
C CYS A 87 -15.64 -4.72 -15.10
N VAL A 88 -14.91 -5.40 -15.97
CA VAL A 88 -14.04 -4.80 -17.00
C VAL A 88 -14.84 -4.18 -18.16
N SER A 89 -16.15 -4.43 -18.26
CA SER A 89 -16.94 -4.13 -19.46
C SER A 89 -17.89 -2.92 -19.39
N SER A 90 -18.24 -2.44 -18.20
CA SER A 90 -19.14 -1.30 -18.04
C SER A 90 -18.41 -0.18 -17.29
N GLY A 91 -18.12 0.92 -17.98
CA GLY A 91 -17.50 2.12 -17.38
C GLY A 91 -18.39 2.86 -16.36
N GLU A 92 -19.36 2.17 -15.75
CA GLU A 92 -20.15 2.68 -14.64
C GLU A 92 -19.53 2.15 -13.35
N SER A 93 -18.96 3.08 -12.58
CA SER A 93 -18.40 2.75 -11.28
C SER A 93 -19.54 2.43 -10.31
N ASP A 94 -19.86 1.15 -10.13
CA ASP A 94 -20.76 0.63 -9.08
C ASP A 94 -20.16 0.80 -7.67
N LEU A 95 -19.55 1.96 -7.43
CA LEU A 95 -19.01 2.36 -6.14
C LEU A 95 -20.10 2.39 -5.07
N ASP A 96 -21.36 2.66 -5.44
CA ASP A 96 -22.52 2.62 -4.52
C ASP A 96 -22.81 1.22 -3.96
N SER A 97 -22.13 0.19 -4.47
CA SER A 97 -22.28 -1.19 -4.01
C SER A 97 -21.21 -1.65 -3.00
N ILE A 98 -20.24 -0.82 -2.60
CA ILE A 98 -19.24 -1.24 -1.59
C ILE A 98 -19.95 -1.59 -0.28
N ALA A 99 -19.78 -2.83 0.18
CA ALA A 99 -20.19 -3.31 1.49
C ALA A 99 -19.00 -3.37 2.43
N ASP A 100 -19.24 -2.91 3.65
CA ASP A 100 -18.49 -3.37 4.80
C ASP A 100 -18.93 -4.80 5.15
N ILE A 101 -18.04 -5.75 4.97
CA ILE A 101 -18.22 -7.17 5.28
C ILE A 101 -17.33 -7.50 6.47
N SER A 102 -17.97 -7.80 7.59
CA SER A 102 -17.28 -8.32 8.76
C SER A 102 -16.82 -9.76 8.50
N LYS A 103 -15.50 -9.99 8.54
CA LYS A 103 -14.91 -11.34 8.52
C LYS A 103 -14.18 -11.60 9.82
N LYS A 104 -14.36 -12.81 10.37
CA LYS A 104 -13.59 -13.25 11.54
C LYS A 104 -12.11 -13.32 11.19
N ILE A 105 -11.29 -12.63 11.96
CA ILE A 105 -9.84 -12.58 11.76
C ILE A 105 -9.20 -13.97 11.90
N SER A 106 -9.78 -14.82 12.76
CA SER A 106 -9.35 -16.22 12.94
C SER A 106 -9.46 -17.07 11.68
N ASP A 107 -10.35 -16.69 10.77
CA ASP A 107 -10.69 -17.50 9.59
C ASP A 107 -9.90 -17.03 8.35
N LEU A 108 -9.14 -15.93 8.48
CA LEU A 108 -8.34 -15.36 7.40
C LEU A 108 -6.99 -16.05 7.27
N SER A 109 -6.59 -16.24 6.01
CA SER A 109 -5.25 -16.66 5.59
C SER A 109 -4.51 -15.51 4.91
N GLN A 110 -3.22 -15.71 4.63
CA GLN A 110 -2.40 -14.72 3.92
C GLN A 110 -2.97 -14.39 2.53
N ASP A 111 -3.59 -15.36 1.85
CA ASP A 111 -4.12 -15.20 0.50
C ASP A 111 -5.40 -14.37 0.42
N ASP A 112 -6.12 -14.25 1.54
CA ASP A 112 -7.37 -13.48 1.65
C ASP A 112 -7.12 -11.97 1.74
N LEU A 113 -5.88 -11.56 2.08
CA LEU A 113 -5.51 -10.18 2.29
C LEU A 113 -4.46 -9.76 1.27
N ARG A 114 -4.76 -8.75 0.46
CA ARG A 114 -3.86 -8.26 -0.58
C ARG A 114 -3.78 -6.74 -0.55
N VAL A 115 -2.58 -6.22 -0.75
CA VAL A 115 -2.32 -4.78 -0.86
C VAL A 115 -1.54 -4.51 -2.14
N TRP A 116 -2.17 -3.81 -3.08
CA TRP A 116 -1.60 -3.41 -4.36
C TRP A 116 -0.50 -2.38 -4.20
N GLY A 117 0.64 -2.56 -4.85
CA GLY A 117 1.74 -1.61 -4.74
C GLY A 117 2.64 -1.61 -5.97
N VAL A 118 3.80 -1.00 -5.76
CA VAL A 118 4.86 -0.89 -6.74
C VAL A 118 6.17 -1.34 -6.11
N ALA A 119 7.06 -1.96 -6.88
CA ALA A 119 8.44 -2.16 -6.48
C ALA A 119 9.37 -1.43 -7.47
N TYR A 120 10.32 -0.68 -6.93
CA TYR A 120 11.30 0.09 -7.69
C TYR A 120 12.68 -0.53 -7.55
N TYR A 121 13.39 -0.71 -8.66
CA TYR A 121 14.79 -1.12 -8.67
C TYR A 121 15.71 0.09 -8.67
N ILE A 122 16.68 0.08 -7.77
CA ILE A 122 17.73 1.08 -7.61
C ILE A 122 19.07 0.41 -7.88
N GLY A 123 19.83 0.96 -8.82
CA GLY A 123 21.19 0.52 -9.13
C GLY A 123 22.11 0.66 -7.91
N SER A 124 23.08 -0.24 -7.79
CA SER A 124 23.94 -0.33 -6.61
C SER A 124 24.74 0.95 -6.31
N GLU A 125 25.03 1.74 -7.34
CA GLU A 125 25.66 3.05 -7.24
C GLU A 125 24.83 4.11 -6.50
N HIS A 126 23.50 3.94 -6.45
CA HIS A 126 22.56 4.88 -5.82
C HIS A 126 21.89 4.34 -4.55
N VAL A 127 22.11 3.07 -4.19
CA VAL A 127 21.42 2.42 -3.06
C VAL A 127 21.60 3.19 -1.74
N ALA A 128 22.82 3.65 -1.43
CA ALA A 128 23.09 4.36 -0.18
C ALA A 128 22.34 5.70 -0.11
N GLU A 129 22.38 6.48 -1.18
CA GLU A 129 21.68 7.77 -1.29
C GLU A 129 20.16 7.60 -1.20
N VAL A 130 19.60 6.61 -1.90
CA VAL A 130 18.16 6.37 -1.87
C VAL A 130 17.70 5.88 -0.49
N LYS A 131 18.49 5.05 0.20
CA LYS A 131 18.17 4.65 1.58
C LYS A 131 18.14 5.85 2.52
N GLU A 132 19.16 6.70 2.48
CA GLU A 132 19.21 7.91 3.31
C GLU A 132 18.02 8.83 3.04
N TYR A 133 17.68 9.04 1.75
CA TYR A 133 16.50 9.79 1.37
C TYR A 133 15.19 9.20 1.94
N LEU A 134 15.03 7.87 1.88
CA LEU A 134 13.83 7.19 2.39
C LEU A 134 13.79 7.20 3.92
N ASP A 135 14.92 7.04 4.60
CA ASP A 135 14.99 7.10 6.06
C ASP A 135 14.55 8.47 6.60
N ILE A 136 14.90 9.56 5.90
CA ILE A 136 14.42 10.92 6.22
C ILE A 136 12.94 11.06 5.91
N ARG A 137 12.50 10.56 4.76
CA ARG A 137 11.11 10.67 4.30
C ARG A 137 10.11 9.93 5.20
N GLU A 138 10.54 8.82 5.81
CA GLU A 138 9.69 7.94 6.60
C GLU A 138 10.01 8.03 8.12
N GLN A 139 10.68 9.12 8.55
CA GLN A 139 11.20 9.32 9.91
C GLN A 139 10.14 9.30 11.05
N ASP A 140 8.85 9.46 10.74
CA ASP A 140 7.74 9.45 11.71
C ASP A 140 7.39 8.02 12.20
N GLY A 141 8.44 7.28 12.59
CA GLY A 141 8.42 5.98 13.25
C GLY A 141 8.24 4.77 12.33
N TYR A 142 8.33 4.92 11.01
CA TYR A 142 8.33 3.75 10.14
C TYR A 142 9.65 3.00 10.32
N SER A 143 9.57 1.67 10.39
CA SER A 143 10.73 0.79 10.39
C SER A 143 10.82 0.01 9.09
N THR A 144 12.03 -0.42 8.76
CA THR A 144 12.30 -1.21 7.57
C THR A 144 11.99 -2.69 7.79
N HIS A 145 11.26 -3.30 6.85
CA HIS A 145 10.95 -4.73 6.82
C HIS A 145 11.30 -5.33 5.45
N LYS A 146 11.33 -6.66 5.37
CA LYS A 146 11.36 -7.40 4.11
C LYS A 146 10.07 -8.17 3.95
N VAL A 147 9.43 -8.05 2.80
CA VAL A 147 8.19 -8.77 2.49
C VAL A 147 8.24 -9.33 1.06
N PRO A 148 7.61 -10.48 0.80
CA PRO A 148 7.45 -10.99 -0.56
C PRO A 148 6.43 -10.12 -1.31
N PHE A 149 6.87 -9.57 -2.43
CA PHE A 149 6.08 -8.81 -3.40
C PHE A 149 5.81 -9.68 -4.62
N HIS A 150 4.54 -10.01 -4.86
CA HIS A 150 4.12 -10.78 -6.03
C HIS A 150 3.95 -9.82 -7.20
N ILE A 151 4.73 -10.05 -8.26
CA ILE A 151 4.70 -9.17 -9.44
C ILE A 151 3.56 -9.60 -10.35
N LEU A 152 2.75 -8.64 -10.78
CA LEU A 152 1.67 -8.85 -11.73
C LEU A 152 2.04 -8.34 -13.12
N ASN A 153 2.59 -7.13 -13.20
CA ASN A 153 2.97 -6.51 -14.48
C ASN A 153 4.43 -6.10 -14.47
N VAL A 154 5.11 -6.45 -15.55
CA VAL A 154 6.47 -6.04 -15.87
C VAL A 154 6.40 -5.24 -17.17
N GLU A 155 6.53 -3.92 -17.07
CA GLU A 155 6.54 -3.03 -18.22
C GLU A 155 7.98 -2.58 -18.49
N GLY A 156 8.69 -3.34 -19.32
CA GLY A 156 10.08 -3.05 -19.68
C GLY A 156 10.40 -3.45 -21.12
N GLY A 157 11.44 -2.85 -21.67
CA GLY A 157 11.94 -3.14 -23.02
C GLY A 157 13.30 -3.84 -22.99
N ASP A 158 13.94 -3.95 -24.15
CA ASP A 158 15.25 -4.60 -24.28
C ASP A 158 16.32 -4.00 -23.35
N LYS A 159 16.23 -2.70 -23.05
CA LYS A 159 17.15 -1.99 -22.14
C LYS A 159 17.04 -2.43 -20.67
N ASP A 160 15.90 -3.01 -20.27
CA ASP A 160 15.61 -3.39 -18.89
C ASP A 160 15.82 -4.91 -18.68
N LYS A 161 16.17 -5.63 -19.74
CA LYS A 161 16.27 -7.09 -19.76
C LYS A 161 17.24 -7.62 -18.70
N ASP A 162 18.37 -6.94 -18.51
CA ASP A 162 19.36 -7.33 -17.50
C ASP A 162 18.80 -7.26 -16.07
N ILE A 163 17.85 -6.36 -15.81
CA ILE A 163 17.17 -6.28 -14.51
C ILE A 163 16.05 -7.33 -14.45
N ILE A 164 15.23 -7.44 -15.51
CA ILE A 164 14.10 -8.37 -15.58
C ILE A 164 14.55 -9.82 -15.41
N ASP A 165 15.65 -10.22 -16.04
CA ASP A 165 16.20 -11.57 -16.00
C ASP A 165 16.73 -11.94 -14.59
N THR A 166 16.97 -10.95 -13.72
CA THR A 166 17.38 -11.17 -12.32
C THR A 166 16.20 -11.34 -11.36
N ILE A 167 14.97 -11.09 -11.80
CA ILE A 167 13.79 -11.21 -10.95
C ILE A 167 13.55 -12.69 -10.60
N PRO A 168 13.50 -13.04 -9.30
CA PRO A 168 13.21 -14.40 -8.88
C PRO A 168 11.85 -14.91 -9.36
N LYS A 169 11.80 -16.21 -9.64
CA LYS A 169 10.56 -16.94 -9.93
C LYS A 169 10.30 -17.94 -8.82
N ASP A 170 9.05 -18.01 -8.39
CA ASP A 170 8.60 -19.02 -7.46
C ASP A 170 8.77 -20.41 -8.11
N PRO A 171 9.49 -21.36 -7.49
CA PRO A 171 9.79 -22.64 -8.13
C PRO A 171 8.57 -23.52 -8.40
N LEU A 172 7.45 -23.31 -7.70
CA LEU A 172 6.25 -24.14 -7.80
C LEU A 172 5.27 -23.59 -8.83
N THR A 173 5.06 -22.28 -8.82
CA THR A 173 4.07 -21.59 -9.67
C THR A 173 4.69 -21.01 -10.93
N GLY A 174 5.99 -20.69 -10.90
CA GLY A 174 6.67 -19.93 -11.94
C GLY A 174 6.41 -18.42 -11.88
N ASP A 175 5.61 -17.95 -10.92
CA ASP A 175 5.25 -16.55 -10.77
C ASP A 175 6.46 -15.71 -10.33
N LEU A 176 6.53 -14.48 -10.81
CA LEU A 176 7.61 -13.55 -10.44
C LEU A 176 7.36 -12.99 -9.03
N PHE A 177 8.40 -13.00 -8.21
CA PHE A 177 8.34 -12.38 -6.88
C PHE A 177 9.65 -11.70 -6.53
N ILE A 178 9.58 -10.70 -5.66
CA ILE A 178 10.74 -10.03 -5.08
C ILE A 178 10.57 -10.03 -3.57
N GLU A 179 11.58 -10.49 -2.83
CA GLU A 179 11.66 -10.19 -1.40
C GLU A 179 12.48 -8.92 -1.20
N SER A 180 11.84 -7.83 -0.75
CA SER A 180 12.57 -6.59 -0.56
C SER A 180 12.02 -5.61 0.46
N MET A 181 12.77 -4.51 0.56
CA MET A 181 12.62 -3.46 1.54
C MET A 181 11.27 -2.75 1.43
N ILE A 182 10.61 -2.57 2.58
CA ILE A 182 9.38 -1.80 2.74
C ILE A 182 9.42 -1.05 4.07
N TYR A 183 8.88 0.17 4.13
CA TYR A 183 8.77 0.95 5.37
C TYR A 183 7.39 0.77 5.98
N ILE A 184 7.27 0.29 7.21
CA ILE A 184 5.97 0.05 7.88
C ILE A 184 5.96 0.76 9.24
N GLY A 185 4.92 1.56 9.49
CA GLY A 185 4.62 2.09 10.81
C GLY A 185 3.91 1.00 11.60
N THR A 186 4.69 0.22 12.36
CA THR A 186 4.18 -0.96 13.06
C THR A 186 3.13 -0.59 14.12
N ILE A 187 2.39 -1.57 14.62
CA ILE A 187 1.36 -1.34 15.64
C ILE A 187 1.91 -0.86 17.00
N GLU A 188 3.23 -0.97 17.18
CA GLU A 188 3.99 -0.53 18.36
C GLU A 188 4.55 0.89 18.18
N ASN A 189 4.42 1.48 17.00
CA ASN A 189 4.83 2.86 16.73
C ASN A 189 3.94 3.84 17.52
N GLU A 190 4.53 4.86 18.15
CA GLU A 190 3.83 5.93 18.87
C GLU A 190 2.82 6.69 18.02
N SER A 191 3.09 6.81 16.72
CA SER A 191 2.22 7.43 15.72
C SER A 191 1.12 6.49 15.20
N PHE A 192 1.09 5.21 15.60
CA PHE A 192 0.02 4.28 15.27
C PHE A 192 -1.24 4.59 16.09
N ILE A 193 -2.35 4.89 15.41
CA ILE A 193 -3.63 5.28 16.05
C ILE A 193 -4.74 4.24 15.84
N GLY A 194 -4.42 3.12 15.20
CA GLY A 194 -5.38 2.07 14.88
C GLY A 194 -5.77 1.19 16.07
N PRO A 195 -6.92 0.51 16.00
CA PRO A 195 -7.94 0.66 14.97
C PRO A 195 -8.73 1.97 15.11
N GLU A 196 -9.10 2.57 13.98
CA GLU A 196 -9.93 3.78 13.89
C GLU A 196 -11.05 3.55 12.86
N SER A 197 -12.27 3.98 13.18
CA SER A 197 -13.40 3.88 12.26
C SER A 197 -13.20 4.77 11.02
N ILE A 198 -13.73 4.33 9.88
CA ILE A 198 -13.56 5.05 8.62
C ILE A 198 -14.15 6.47 8.68
N GLU A 199 -15.25 6.69 9.41
CA GLU A 199 -15.88 7.99 9.58
C GLU A 199 -15.01 8.94 10.40
N LYS A 200 -14.37 8.42 11.48
CA LYS A 200 -13.45 9.22 12.29
C LYS A 200 -12.20 9.57 11.49
N THR A 201 -11.64 8.60 10.76
CA THR A 201 -10.52 8.83 9.85
C THR A 201 -10.89 9.85 8.77
N ALA A 202 -12.06 9.74 8.14
CA ALA A 202 -12.54 10.67 7.12
C ALA A 202 -12.67 12.10 7.66
N LYS A 203 -13.24 12.28 8.87
CA LYS A 203 -13.38 13.60 9.50
C LYS A 203 -12.03 14.29 9.69
N VAL A 204 -11.00 13.55 10.11
CA VAL A 204 -9.64 14.07 10.24
C VAL A 204 -9.07 14.43 8.87
N ILE A 205 -9.10 13.50 7.90
CA ILE A 205 -8.55 13.73 6.55
C ILE A 205 -9.20 14.93 5.85
N LYS A 206 -10.51 15.13 6.05
CA LYS A 206 -11.27 16.24 5.46
C LYS A 206 -10.80 17.62 5.94
N THR A 207 -10.26 17.70 7.16
CA THR A 207 -9.93 18.97 7.82
C THR A 207 -8.42 19.20 8.01
N SER A 208 -7.61 18.15 8.03
CA SER A 208 -6.16 18.26 8.24
C SER A 208 -5.39 18.78 7.02
N HIS A 209 -4.37 19.58 7.31
CA HIS A 209 -3.44 20.15 6.35
C HIS A 209 -2.05 20.21 6.99
N GLY A 210 -1.01 19.89 6.22
CA GLY A 210 0.38 20.00 6.65
C GLY A 210 1.28 20.59 5.57
N PRO A 211 2.60 20.66 5.82
CA PRO A 211 3.58 21.22 4.88
C PRO A 211 3.55 20.59 3.48
N SER A 212 3.16 19.32 3.37
CA SER A 212 3.03 18.59 2.10
C SER A 212 1.67 18.78 1.42
N GLY A 213 0.83 19.68 1.94
CA GLY A 213 -0.50 20.02 1.44
C GLY A 213 -1.66 19.36 2.22
N PRO A 214 -2.91 19.55 1.75
CA PRO A 214 -4.11 18.97 2.36
C PRO A 214 -4.02 17.45 2.50
N ASN A 215 -4.54 16.91 3.60
CA ASN A 215 -4.54 15.46 3.81
C ASN A 215 -5.43 14.74 2.78
N LYS A 216 -6.56 15.34 2.39
CA LYS A 216 -7.45 14.78 1.35
C LYS A 216 -6.77 14.55 0.00
N GLU A 217 -5.80 15.39 -0.38
CA GLU A 217 -5.05 15.21 -1.63
C GLU A 217 -4.16 13.97 -1.57
N TYR A 218 -3.61 13.64 -0.39
CA TYR A 218 -2.88 12.39 -0.21
C TYR A 218 -3.78 11.18 -0.51
N LEU A 219 -4.98 11.18 0.06
CA LEU A 219 -5.95 10.11 -0.12
C LEU A 219 -6.35 9.97 -1.59
N ILE A 220 -6.78 11.06 -2.22
CA ILE A 220 -7.23 11.04 -3.63
C ILE A 220 -6.11 10.57 -4.56
N ASN A 221 -4.90 11.13 -4.42
CA ASN A 221 -3.77 10.73 -5.27
C ASN A 221 -3.39 9.26 -5.06
N LEU A 222 -3.47 8.76 -3.83
CA LEU A 222 -3.20 7.35 -3.54
C LEU A 222 -4.25 6.44 -4.18
N THR A 223 -5.54 6.74 -3.98
CA THR A 223 -6.65 5.95 -4.51
C THR A 223 -6.58 5.88 -6.04
N GLU A 224 -6.40 7.02 -6.71
CA GLU A 224 -6.25 7.08 -8.17
C GLU A 224 -5.03 6.30 -8.66
N ALA A 225 -3.88 6.47 -8.01
CA ALA A 225 -2.67 5.78 -8.44
C ALA A 225 -2.75 4.26 -8.23
N VAL A 226 -3.42 3.79 -7.17
CA VAL A 226 -3.68 2.36 -6.93
C VAL A 226 -4.57 1.79 -8.01
N ARG A 227 -5.64 2.49 -8.41
CA ARG A 227 -6.56 2.05 -9.46
C ARG A 227 -5.88 1.80 -10.80
N HIS A 228 -4.79 2.53 -11.07
CA HIS A 228 -4.00 2.44 -12.30
C HIS A 228 -2.73 1.58 -12.17
N LEU A 229 -2.54 0.82 -11.08
CA LEU A 229 -1.41 -0.12 -10.95
C LEU A 229 -1.55 -1.33 -11.88
N ASP A 230 -2.78 -1.74 -12.19
CA ASP A 230 -3.05 -2.74 -13.22
C ASP A 230 -3.69 -2.07 -14.45
N PRO A 231 -3.09 -2.18 -15.65
CA PRO A 231 -3.70 -1.69 -16.89
C PRO A 231 -5.09 -2.26 -17.17
N LYS A 232 -5.43 -3.42 -16.59
CA LYS A 232 -6.76 -4.03 -16.68
C LYS A 232 -7.75 -3.50 -15.63
N LEU A 233 -7.34 -2.51 -14.82
CA LEU A 233 -8.12 -1.90 -13.74
C LEU A 233 -8.63 -2.90 -12.69
N ARG A 234 -7.87 -3.98 -12.42
CA ARG A 234 -8.21 -4.93 -11.34
C ARG A 234 -7.68 -4.50 -9.98
N SER A 235 -6.79 -3.50 -9.92
CA SER A 235 -6.12 -3.06 -8.71
C SER A 235 -6.99 -2.13 -7.86
N HIS A 236 -8.10 -2.67 -7.36
CA HIS A 236 -9.01 -1.97 -6.46
C HIS A 236 -8.58 -2.05 -4.99
N ASP A 237 -8.82 -0.97 -4.26
CA ASP A 237 -8.72 -0.92 -2.80
C ASP A 237 -9.98 -0.24 -2.27
N TYR A 238 -11.00 -1.06 -1.99
CA TYR A 238 -12.33 -0.56 -1.63
C TYR A 238 -12.35 0.24 -0.32
N TYR A 239 -11.38 0.03 0.57
CA TYR A 239 -11.22 0.87 1.76
C TYR A 239 -10.82 2.30 1.37
N LEU A 240 -9.87 2.44 0.45
CA LEU A 240 -9.47 3.75 -0.07
C LEU A 240 -10.60 4.44 -0.83
N GLU A 241 -11.32 3.69 -1.66
CA GLU A 241 -12.42 4.20 -2.47
C GLU A 241 -13.60 4.66 -1.59
N ASP A 242 -13.94 3.91 -0.55
CA ASP A 242 -15.01 4.31 0.38
C ASP A 242 -14.60 5.53 1.23
N LEU A 243 -13.35 5.56 1.68
CA LEU A 243 -12.81 6.71 2.42
C LEU A 243 -12.82 7.99 1.58
N VAL A 244 -12.57 7.91 0.27
CA VAL A 244 -12.67 9.06 -0.65
C VAL A 244 -14.09 9.64 -0.67
N LYS A 245 -15.13 8.78 -0.69
CA LYS A 245 -16.52 9.26 -0.69
C LYS A 245 -16.87 10.03 0.58
N LEU A 246 -16.40 9.57 1.74
CA LEU A 246 -16.67 10.21 3.02
C LEU A 246 -15.93 11.54 3.20
N VAL A 247 -14.82 11.73 2.48
CA VAL A 247 -14.00 12.95 2.53
C VAL A 247 -14.52 14.02 1.57
N ASN A 248 -15.03 13.63 0.40
CA ASN A 248 -15.67 14.53 -0.56
C ASN A 248 -16.91 15.24 0.02
#